data_AF-A0A0C9X0I2-F1
#
_entry.id   AF-A0A0C9X0I2-F1
#
_cell.length_a   1.000
_cell.length_b   1.000
_cell.length_c   1.000
_cell.angle_alpha   90.00
_cell.angle_beta   90.00
_cell.angle_gamma   90.00
#
_symmetry.space_group_name_H-M   'P 1'
#
loop_
_entity.id
_entity.type
_entity.pdbx_description
1 polymer ?
#
loop_
_entity_poly.entity_id
_entity_poly.type
_entity_poly.pdbx_seq_one_letter_code
_entity_poly.pdbx_strand_id
1 'polypeptide(L)'
;MSRRQLCWIEELSIYDCLFVYVKGEDNLVADVLSRLPYKYVEKSEQATAEHDAAYPFSYHAEDPVTVFAPTAKPAMCAIVAALVDAAPKNSFRVTIDDELLTKVKMSYKNDAWCQKLLRASQGLPSVQNKDGLWYIGESLVVPKESGL
;
A
#
# COMPACT_ATOMS: atom_id res chain seq x y z
N MET A 1 3.26 -31.21 -15.91
CA MET A 1 2.93 -30.81 -14.52
C MET A 1 4.19 -30.94 -13.67
N SER A 2 4.59 -29.85 -13.01
CA SER A 2 5.78 -29.81 -12.14
C SER A 2 5.52 -30.57 -10.83
N ARG A 3 6.57 -31.13 -10.21
CA ARG A 3 6.50 -31.78 -8.87
C ARG A 3 5.82 -30.91 -7.82
N ARG A 4 6.01 -29.59 -7.89
CA ARG A 4 5.40 -28.63 -6.95
C ARG A 4 3.91 -28.42 -7.17
N GLN A 5 3.40 -28.76 -8.36
CA GLN A 5 1.98 -28.61 -8.69
C GLN A 5 1.19 -29.87 -8.32
N LEU A 6 1.85 -31.03 -8.26
CA LEU A 6 1.20 -32.32 -7.99
C LEU A 6 0.60 -32.40 -6.58
N CYS A 7 1.21 -31.78 -5.56
CA CYS A 7 0.66 -31.82 -4.21
C CYS A 7 -0.66 -31.05 -4.07
N TRP A 8 -0.97 -30.15 -5.01
CA TRP A 8 -2.19 -29.32 -4.98
C TRP A 8 -3.27 -29.81 -5.96
N ILE A 9 -2.99 -30.83 -6.77
CA ILE A 9 -3.89 -31.20 -7.88
C ILE A 9 -5.20 -31.82 -7.39
N GLU A 10 -5.17 -32.58 -6.30
CA GLU A 10 -6.36 -33.18 -5.69
C GLU A 10 -7.27 -32.09 -5.12
N GLU A 11 -6.71 -31.11 -4.41
CA GLU A 11 -7.48 -29.99 -3.87
C GLU A 11 -8.02 -29.07 -4.97
N LEU A 12 -7.22 -28.77 -5.99
CA LEU A 12 -7.64 -27.92 -7.10
C LEU A 12 -8.69 -28.60 -7.98
N SER A 13 -8.76 -29.94 -8.00
CA SER A 13 -9.76 -30.68 -8.78
C SER A 13 -11.22 -30.44 -8.34
N ILE A 14 -11.40 -29.94 -7.11
CA ILE A 14 -12.72 -29.60 -6.56
C ILE A 14 -13.29 -28.35 -7.26
N TYR A 15 -12.43 -27.52 -7.82
CA TYR A 15 -12.80 -26.26 -8.45
C TYR A 15 -12.79 -26.41 -9.98
N ASP A 16 -13.84 -25.90 -10.64
CA ASP A 16 -13.85 -25.76 -12.09
C ASP A 16 -13.17 -24.44 -12.50
N CYS A 17 -11.84 -24.42 -12.43
CA CYS A 17 -11.03 -23.24 -12.69
C CYS A 17 -10.15 -23.39 -13.93
N LEU A 18 -9.98 -22.29 -14.67
CA LEU A 18 -9.11 -22.20 -15.83
C LEU A 18 -7.91 -21.31 -15.50
N PHE A 19 -6.71 -21.84 -15.72
CA PHE A 19 -5.46 -21.09 -15.49
C PHE A 19 -5.16 -20.17 -16.68
N VAL A 20 -5.44 -18.88 -16.52
CA VAL A 20 -5.10 -17.84 -17.50
C VAL A 20 -3.85 -17.09 -17.02
N TYR A 21 -2.87 -16.91 -17.90
CA TYR A 21 -1.73 -16.05 -17.59
C TYR A 21 -2.18 -14.58 -17.60
N VAL A 22 -1.84 -13.86 -16.53
CA VAL A 22 -2.10 -12.43 -16.39
C VAL A 22 -0.75 -11.70 -16.39
N LYS A 23 -0.59 -10.70 -17.27
CA LYS A 23 0.62 -9.88 -17.35
C LYS A 23 0.73 -9.00 -16.10
N GLY A 24 1.95 -8.65 -15.69
CA GLY A 24 2.19 -7.88 -14.47
C GLY A 24 1.42 -6.55 -14.38
N GLU A 25 1.22 -5.85 -15.49
CA GLU A 25 0.42 -4.61 -15.57
C GLU A 25 -1.06 -4.82 -15.20
N ASP A 26 -1.61 -6.00 -15.47
CA ASP A 26 -2.99 -6.36 -15.12
C ASP A 26 -3.08 -7.05 -13.75
N ASN A 27 -1.95 -7.52 -13.21
CA ASN A 27 -1.85 -8.17 -11.91
C ASN A 27 -1.57 -7.18 -10.75
N LEU A 28 -1.68 -5.87 -11.01
CA LEU A 28 -1.31 -4.83 -10.03
C LEU A 28 -2.06 -4.96 -8.71
N VAL A 29 -3.37 -5.25 -8.76
CA VAL A 29 -4.19 -5.36 -7.54
C VAL A 29 -3.70 -6.52 -6.67
N ALA A 30 -3.47 -7.69 -7.26
CA ALA A 30 -2.97 -8.85 -6.54
C ALA A 30 -1.53 -8.62 -6.03
N ASP A 31 -0.67 -7.98 -6.83
CA ASP A 31 0.70 -7.62 -6.42
C ASP A 31 0.68 -6.67 -5.21
N VAL A 32 -0.09 -5.58 -5.25
CA VAL A 32 -0.21 -4.63 -4.13
C VAL A 32 -0.73 -5.32 -2.87
N LEU A 33 -1.80 -6.12 -2.99
CA LEU A 33 -2.36 -6.82 -1.84
C LEU A 33 -1.41 -7.86 -1.26
N SER A 34 -0.64 -8.55 -2.10
CA SER A 34 0.36 -9.53 -1.65
C SER A 34 1.51 -8.91 -0.85
N ARG A 35 1.77 -7.61 -1.05
CA ARG A 35 2.81 -6.86 -0.32
C ARG A 35 2.32 -6.34 1.02
N LEU A 36 1.02 -6.33 1.27
CA LEU A 36 0.48 -5.87 2.54
C LEU A 36 0.76 -6.90 3.63
N PRO A 37 1.27 -6.47 4.80
CA PRO A 37 1.46 -7.38 5.92
C PRO A 37 0.09 -7.89 6.39
N TYR A 38 -0.08 -9.22 6.44
CA TYR A 38 -1.36 -9.84 6.83
C TYR A 38 -1.74 -9.57 8.29
N LYS A 39 -0.76 -9.17 9.12
CA LYS A 39 -0.91 -8.72 10.50
C LYS A 39 0.05 -7.56 10.77
N TYR A 40 -0.35 -6.61 11.61
CA TYR A 40 0.61 -5.71 12.25
C TYR A 40 1.44 -6.56 13.22
N VAL A 41 2.64 -6.91 12.80
CA VAL A 41 3.60 -7.64 13.62
C VAL A 41 4.42 -6.60 14.36
N GLU A 42 4.31 -6.56 15.69
CA GLU A 42 5.23 -5.79 16.54
C GLU A 42 6.67 -6.25 16.22
N LYS A 43 7.64 -5.33 16.20
CA LYS A 43 9.00 -5.56 15.66
C LYS A 43 9.72 -6.78 16.30
N SER A 44 9.30 -7.19 17.49
CA SER A 44 9.78 -8.38 18.21
C SER A 44 9.29 -9.72 17.64
N GLU A 45 8.12 -9.77 17.03
CA GLU A 45 7.50 -11.00 16.49
C GLU A 45 7.96 -11.29 15.04
N GLN A 46 8.48 -10.28 14.35
CA GLN A 46 8.94 -10.37 12.98
C GLN A 46 10.25 -11.16 12.87
N ALA A 47 11.14 -11.01 13.86
CA ALA A 47 12.39 -11.77 13.96
C ALA A 47 12.15 -13.27 14.20
N THR A 48 11.14 -13.63 14.98
CA THR A 48 10.74 -15.03 15.23
C THR A 48 10.10 -15.65 13.99
N ALA A 49 9.21 -14.91 13.31
CA ALA A 49 8.59 -15.38 12.07
C ALA A 49 9.61 -15.58 10.92
N GLU A 50 10.61 -14.71 10.80
CA GLU A 50 11.70 -14.85 9.83
C GLU A 50 12.60 -16.06 10.15
N HIS A 51 12.87 -16.31 11.44
CA HIS A 51 13.60 -17.49 11.90
C HIS A 51 12.85 -18.80 11.58
N ASP A 52 11.54 -18.84 11.84
CA ASP A 52 10.69 -20.01 11.59
C ASP A 52 10.46 -20.26 10.08
N ALA A 53 10.39 -19.20 9.27
CA ALA A 53 10.30 -19.31 7.82
C ALA A 53 11.59 -19.84 7.18
N ALA A 54 12.75 -19.56 7.78
CA ALA A 54 14.04 -20.09 7.32
C ALA A 54 14.20 -21.59 7.61
N TYR A 55 13.54 -22.09 8.66
CA TYR A 55 13.59 -23.50 9.06
C TYR A 55 12.19 -24.02 9.43
N PRO A 56 11.34 -24.35 8.43
CA PRO A 56 9.95 -24.77 8.67
C PRO A 56 9.81 -26.12 9.41
N PHE A 57 10.92 -26.79 9.72
CA PHE A 57 10.96 -28.00 10.53
C PHE A 57 12.17 -27.94 11.48
N SER A 58 12.00 -27.38 12.68
CA SER A 58 12.87 -27.77 13.79
C SER A 58 12.35 -29.10 14.34
N TYR A 59 13.14 -30.15 14.18
CA TYR A 59 12.78 -31.48 14.67
C TYR A 59 12.95 -31.49 16.19
N HIS A 60 11.89 -31.14 16.93
CA HIS A 60 11.81 -31.44 18.36
C HIS A 60 11.24 -32.86 18.51
N ALA A 61 12.07 -33.79 19.01
CA ALA A 61 11.79 -35.22 19.02
C ALA A 61 10.60 -35.66 19.90
N GLU A 62 9.89 -34.73 20.55
CA GLU A 62 8.89 -35.03 21.57
C GLU A 62 7.50 -34.38 21.32
N ASP A 63 7.29 -33.68 20.20
CA ASP A 63 6.01 -32.99 19.97
C ASP A 63 4.96 -33.91 19.32
N PRO A 64 3.78 -34.11 19.95
CA PRO A 64 2.71 -34.89 19.35
C PRO A 64 2.20 -34.19 18.09
N VAL A 65 2.04 -34.96 17.01
CA VAL A 65 1.53 -34.55 15.70
C VAL A 65 0.30 -33.66 15.87
N THR A 66 0.49 -32.35 15.75
CA THR A 66 -0.61 -31.39 15.76
C THR A 66 -1.26 -31.40 14.38
N VAL A 67 -2.34 -32.17 14.27
CA VAL A 67 -3.24 -32.13 13.12
C VAL A 67 -3.88 -30.74 13.11
N PHE A 68 -3.46 -29.88 12.18
CA PHE A 68 -4.18 -28.65 11.87
C PHE A 68 -5.53 -29.03 11.24
N ALA A 69 -6.58 -29.09 12.07
CA ALA A 69 -7.94 -29.13 11.58
C ALA A 69 -8.33 -27.72 11.11
N PRO A 70 -8.73 -27.50 9.85
CA PRO A 70 -9.22 -26.22 9.40
C PRO A 70 -10.60 -25.99 10.03
N THR A 71 -10.67 -25.14 11.06
CA THR A 71 -11.96 -24.64 11.54
C THR A 71 -12.44 -23.58 10.55
N ALA A 72 -13.16 -24.03 9.53
CA ALA A 72 -13.86 -23.17 8.60
C ALA A 72 -14.93 -22.35 9.36
N LYS A 73 -14.59 -21.10 9.72
CA LYS A 73 -15.60 -20.07 9.96
C LYS A 73 -15.78 -19.30 8.64
N PRO A 74 -16.89 -19.49 7.90
CA PRO A 74 -17.13 -18.76 6.67
C PRO A 74 -17.65 -17.36 7.04
N ALA A 75 -16.76 -16.43 7.36
CA ALA A 75 -17.13 -15.06 7.69
C ALA A 75 -16.52 -13.99 6.79
N MET A 76 -15.62 -14.34 5.86
CA MET A 76 -14.90 -13.32 5.05
C MET A 76 -15.32 -13.25 3.57
N CYS A 77 -16.06 -14.23 3.04
CA CYS A 77 -16.44 -14.21 1.62
C CYS A 77 -17.66 -13.30 1.29
N ALA A 78 -18.34 -12.74 2.29
CA ALA A 78 -19.47 -11.83 2.06
C ALA A 78 -19.05 -10.41 1.64
N ILE A 79 -17.80 -9.99 1.94
CA ILE A 79 -17.33 -8.63 1.65
C ILE A 79 -17.01 -8.47 0.15
N VAL A 80 -16.50 -9.52 -0.50
CA VAL A 80 -16.05 -9.46 -1.90
C VAL A 80 -17.21 -9.38 -2.91
N ALA A 81 -18.36 -10.00 -2.63
CA ALA A 81 -19.52 -9.93 -3.53
C ALA A 81 -20.15 -8.52 -3.60
N ALA A 82 -20.00 -7.70 -2.55
CA ALA A 82 -20.51 -6.33 -2.52
C ALA A 82 -19.65 -5.32 -3.29
N LEU A 83 -18.41 -5.69 -3.65
CA LEU A 83 -17.47 -4.77 -4.34
C LEU A 83 -17.64 -4.78 -5.88
N VAL A 84 -18.24 -5.83 -6.45
CA VAL A 84 -18.32 -6.01 -7.91
C VAL A 84 -19.49 -5.23 -8.54
N ASP A 85 -20.53 -4.89 -7.77
CA ASP A 85 -21.71 -4.12 -8.25
C ASP A 85 -21.62 -2.61 -8.02
N ALA A 86 -20.53 -2.11 -7.44
CA ALA A 86 -20.33 -0.69 -7.28
C ALA A 86 -19.81 -0.09 -8.59
N ALA A 87 -20.71 0.49 -9.40
CA ALA A 87 -20.35 1.43 -10.45
C ALA A 87 -19.28 2.41 -9.92
N PRO A 88 -18.27 2.83 -10.72
CA PRO A 88 -17.15 3.62 -10.22
C PRO A 88 -17.63 5.04 -9.86
N LYS A 89 -18.19 5.16 -8.65
CA LYS A 89 -18.68 6.41 -8.03
C LYS A 89 -17.87 6.77 -6.80
N ASN A 90 -16.74 6.11 -6.58
CA ASN A 90 -15.87 6.41 -5.47
C ASN A 90 -14.80 7.39 -5.95
N SER A 91 -15.20 8.64 -6.17
CA SER A 91 -14.23 9.73 -6.22
C SER A 91 -13.65 9.89 -4.82
N PHE A 92 -12.59 9.15 -4.52
CA PHE A 92 -11.81 9.34 -3.31
C PHE A 92 -11.03 10.65 -3.46
N ARG A 93 -11.60 11.74 -2.94
CA ARG A 93 -11.00 13.06 -2.99
C ARG A 93 -10.25 13.31 -1.68
N VAL A 94 -8.95 13.05 -1.67
CA VAL A 94 -8.08 13.50 -0.58
C VAL A 94 -7.98 15.02 -0.70
N THR A 95 -8.73 15.73 0.13
CA THR A 95 -8.60 17.18 0.25
C THR A 95 -7.55 17.49 1.30
N ILE A 96 -6.61 18.36 0.94
CA ILE A 96 -5.69 18.93 1.91
C ILE A 96 -6.51 19.80 2.87
N ASP A 97 -6.23 19.69 4.16
CA ASP A 97 -6.89 20.48 5.21
C ASP A 97 -6.68 21.99 4.97
N ASP A 98 -7.76 22.76 5.10
CA ASP A 98 -7.76 24.21 4.89
C ASP A 98 -6.86 24.92 5.93
N GLU A 99 -6.76 24.39 7.15
CA GLU A 99 -5.84 24.91 8.17
C GLU A 99 -4.38 24.74 7.75
N LEU A 100 -4.05 23.60 7.15
CA LEU A 100 -2.72 23.33 6.61
C LEU A 100 -2.41 24.27 5.43
N LEU A 101 -3.37 24.47 4.52
CA LEU A 101 -3.21 25.38 3.39
C LEU A 101 -2.95 26.82 3.83
N THR A 102 -3.71 27.31 4.82
CA THR A 102 -3.51 28.65 5.36
C THR A 102 -2.15 28.77 6.06
N LYS A 103 -1.71 27.74 6.79
CA LYS A 103 -0.38 27.69 7.41
C LYS A 103 0.75 27.75 6.38
N VAL A 104 0.66 26.97 5.30
CA VAL A 104 1.64 26.97 4.20
C VAL A 104 1.66 28.33 3.49
N LYS A 105 0.49 28.94 3.25
CA LYS A 105 0.41 30.27 2.63
C LYS A 105 1.04 31.37 3.49
N MET A 106 0.86 31.29 4.81
CA MET A 106 1.45 32.24 5.75
C MET A 106 2.97 32.05 5.86
N SER A 107 3.46 30.81 5.85
CA SER A 107 4.89 30.53 5.98
C SER A 107 5.72 30.98 4.78
N TYR A 108 5.15 31.11 3.57
CA TYR A 108 5.85 31.75 2.44
C TYR A 108 6.31 33.18 2.75
N LYS A 109 5.60 33.91 3.63
CA LYS A 109 5.97 35.28 4.02
C LYS A 109 7.09 35.30 5.06
N ASN A 110 7.25 34.24 5.85
CA ASN A 110 8.24 34.20 6.91
C ASN A 110 9.53 33.51 6.45
N ASP A 111 9.41 32.48 5.60
CA ASP A 111 10.55 31.70 5.13
C ASP A 111 11.43 32.50 4.17
N ALA A 112 12.67 32.76 4.60
CA ALA A 112 13.65 33.55 3.85
C ALA A 112 14.04 32.93 2.50
N TRP A 113 13.99 31.60 2.36
CA TRP A 113 14.24 30.94 1.10
C TRP A 113 13.06 31.13 0.15
N CYS A 114 11.83 31.03 0.65
CA CYS A 114 10.63 31.28 -0.14
C CYS A 114 10.59 32.72 -0.66
N GLN A 115 10.94 33.72 0.16
CA GLN A 115 11.05 35.11 -0.28
C GLN A 115 12.08 35.31 -1.41
N LYS A 116 13.22 34.60 -1.35
CA LYS A 116 14.23 34.62 -2.42
C LYS A 116 13.70 33.93 -3.68
N LEU A 117 13.00 32.81 -3.54
CA LEU A 117 12.34 32.12 -4.64
C LEU A 117 11.30 33.01 -5.33
N LEU A 118 10.48 33.73 -4.56
CA LEU A 118 9.52 34.70 -5.09
C LEU A 118 10.20 35.76 -5.95
N ARG A 119 11.33 36.32 -5.49
CA ARG A 119 12.11 37.30 -6.28
C ARG A 119 12.72 36.68 -7.53
N ALA A 120 13.22 35.45 -7.44
CA ALA A 120 13.83 34.72 -8.56
C ALA A 120 12.80 34.19 -9.58
N SER A 121 11.54 34.01 -9.17
CA SER A 121 10.47 33.43 -10.00
C SER A 121 10.22 34.21 -11.30
N GLN A 122 10.51 35.52 -11.31
CA GLN A 122 10.37 36.38 -12.49
C GLN A 122 11.24 35.93 -13.68
N GLY A 123 12.31 35.17 -13.43
CA GLY A 123 13.21 34.65 -14.46
C GLY A 123 13.11 33.14 -14.70
N LEU A 124 12.25 32.42 -13.97
CA LEU A 124 12.18 30.96 -14.00
C LEU A 124 10.80 30.50 -14.49
N PRO A 125 10.66 30.06 -15.76
CA PRO A 125 9.36 29.62 -16.30
C PRO A 125 8.83 28.34 -15.64
N SER A 126 9.71 27.59 -14.94
CA SER A 126 9.33 26.40 -14.16
C SER A 126 8.66 26.74 -12.83
N VAL A 127 8.74 27.99 -12.36
CA VAL A 127 8.15 28.40 -11.08
C VAL A 127 6.77 28.98 -11.34
N GLN A 128 5.73 28.32 -10.85
CA GLN A 128 4.34 28.72 -11.05
C GLN A 128 3.66 29.00 -9.72
N ASN A 129 2.80 30.02 -9.69
CA ASN A 129 1.89 30.26 -8.58
C ASN A 129 0.48 29.83 -9.00
N LYS A 130 -0.12 28.89 -8.26
CA LYS A 130 -1.50 28.42 -8.46
C LYS A 130 -2.24 28.57 -7.13
N ASP A 131 -3.30 29.37 -7.11
CA ASP A 131 -4.14 29.62 -5.92
C ASP A 131 -3.38 30.07 -4.66
N GLY A 132 -2.26 30.78 -4.84
CA GLY A 132 -1.40 31.23 -3.75
C GLY A 132 -0.42 30.17 -3.22
N LEU A 133 -0.34 29.01 -3.87
CA LEU A 133 0.66 27.96 -3.64
C LEU A 133 1.74 28.02 -4.73
N TRP A 134 2.99 27.81 -4.34
CA TRP A 134 4.13 27.85 -5.27
C TRP A 134 4.52 26.45 -5.71
N TYR A 135 4.77 26.28 -7.00
CA TYR A 135 5.19 25.04 -7.63
C TYR A 135 6.48 25.23 -8.40
N ILE A 136 7.34 24.22 -8.39
CA ILE A 136 8.50 24.10 -9.28
C ILE A 136 8.23 22.90 -10.18
N GLY A 137 7.85 23.13 -11.43
CA GLY A 137 7.31 22.10 -12.32
C GLY A 137 6.03 21.51 -11.75
N GLU A 138 6.06 20.24 -11.39
CA GLU A 138 4.93 19.51 -10.80
C GLU A 138 5.01 19.41 -9.26
N SER A 139 6.11 19.87 -8.65
CA SER A 139 6.35 19.74 -7.22
C SER A 139 5.88 20.96 -6.45
N LEU A 140 5.07 20.73 -5.40
CA LEU A 140 4.65 21.78 -4.47
C LEU A 140 5.83 22.22 -3.58
N VAL A 141 6.00 23.53 -3.43
CA VAL A 141 6.98 24.12 -2.54
C VAL A 141 6.38 24.25 -1.14
N VAL A 142 6.93 23.51 -0.18
CA VAL A 142 6.51 23.55 1.23
C VAL A 142 7.60 24.25 2.06
N PRO A 143 7.31 25.40 2.69
CA PRO A 143 8.28 26.13 3.52
C PRO A 143 8.66 25.34 4.77
N LYS A 144 9.89 25.49 5.27
CA LYS A 144 10.33 24.73 6.46
C LYS A 144 9.52 25.10 7.71
N GLU A 145 9.10 26.35 7.79
CA GLU A 145 8.33 26.88 8.92
C GLU A 145 6.86 26.42 8.92
N SER A 146 6.39 25.68 7.90
CA SER A 146 5.03 25.12 7.94
C SER A 146 4.88 24.00 8.98
N GLY A 147 5.96 23.51 9.60
CA GLY A 147 5.92 22.52 10.68
C GLY A 147 5.19 21.23 10.28
N LEU A 148 5.45 20.79 9.05
CA LEU A 148 5.02 19.51 8.48
C LEU A 148 6.15 18.48 8.63
#